data_AF-A0A962N501-F1
#
_entry.id   AF-A0A962N501-F1
#
_cell.length_a   1.000
_cell.length_b   1.000
_cell.length_c   1.000
_cell.angle_alpha   90.00
_cell.angle_beta   90.00
_cell.angle_gamma   90.00
#
_symmetry.space_group_name_H-M   'P 1'
#
loop_
_entity.id
_entity.type
_entity.pdbx_description
1 polymer ?
#
loop_
_entity_poly.entity_id
_entity_poly.type
_entity_poly.pdbx_seq_one_letter_code
_entity_poly.pdbx_strand_id
1 'polypeptide(L)'
;MAGRWFVAVPLVVIAAGLPLSLLANTKYQFVSSHLQIGAGPFHWSVPVKEITAVSKTRNPLSSPALSFDRVLIQYGAGKSIMISPKDERAFLLELESQRSAAG
;
A
#
# COMPACT_ATOMS: atom_id res chain seq x y z
N MET A 1 -7.79 39.49 22.58
CA MET A 1 -6.97 38.40 22.02
C MET A 1 -7.83 37.20 21.57
N ALA A 2 -8.85 37.42 20.71
CA ALA A 2 -9.83 36.36 20.36
C ALA A 2 -9.70 35.81 18.92
N GLY A 3 -8.99 36.49 18.02
CA GLY A 3 -8.93 36.10 16.60
C GLY A 3 -7.93 34.99 16.25
N ARG A 4 -7.01 34.63 17.15
CA ARG A 4 -5.89 33.73 16.83
C ARG A 4 -6.28 32.24 16.81
N TRP A 5 -7.40 31.90 17.47
CA TRP A 5 -7.93 30.54 17.56
C TRP A 5 -8.53 30.06 16.23
N PHE A 6 -9.09 30.97 15.43
CA PHE A 6 -9.62 30.64 14.10
C PHE A 6 -8.55 30.16 13.12
N VAL A 7 -7.28 30.53 13.33
CA VAL A 7 -6.15 30.05 12.53
C VAL A 7 -5.46 28.86 13.18
N ALA A 8 -5.29 28.88 14.51
CA ALA A 8 -4.58 27.81 15.22
C ALA A 8 -5.31 26.46 15.18
N VAL A 9 -6.64 26.45 15.32
CA VAL A 9 -7.43 25.21 15.36
C VAL A 9 -7.40 24.43 14.03
N PRO A 10 -7.71 25.02 12.85
CA PRO A 10 -7.63 24.27 11.58
C PRO A 10 -6.20 23.82 11.26
N LEU A 11 -5.19 24.59 11.67
CA LEU A 11 -3.78 24.25 11.43
C LEU A 11 -3.37 23.00 12.25
N VAL A 12 -3.83 22.88 13.50
CA VAL A 12 -3.64 21.67 14.31
C VAL A 12 -4.44 20.49 13.77
N VAL A 13 -5.67 20.70 13.28
CA VAL A 13 -6.47 19.64 12.65
C VAL A 13 -5.83 19.12 11.37
N ILE A 14 -5.24 19.98 10.55
CA ILE A 14 -4.48 19.57 9.35
C ILE A 14 -3.19 18.87 9.75
N ALA A 15 -2.45 19.42 10.72
CA ALA A 15 -1.17 18.86 11.18
C ALA A 15 -1.32 17.50 11.88
N ALA A 16 -2.43 17.24 12.58
CA ALA A 16 -2.71 15.96 13.21
C ALA A 16 -3.52 15.01 12.31
N GLY A 17 -4.44 15.54 11.52
CA GLY A 17 -5.31 14.77 10.62
C GLY A 17 -4.55 14.16 9.44
N LEU A 18 -3.58 14.88 8.86
CA LEU A 18 -2.74 14.36 7.78
C LEU A 18 -1.92 13.11 8.20
N PRO A 19 -1.12 13.13 9.28
CA PRO A 19 -0.37 11.94 9.69
C PRO A 19 -1.29 10.79 10.15
N LEU A 20 -2.42 11.09 10.80
CA LEU A 20 -3.41 10.05 11.13
C LEU A 20 -4.03 9.42 9.88
N SER A 21 -4.29 10.19 8.82
CA SER A 21 -4.81 9.69 7.55
C SER A 21 -3.77 8.86 6.77
N LEU A 22 -2.48 9.18 6.89
CA LEU A 22 -1.39 8.40 6.30
C LEU A 22 -1.24 7.03 7.00
N LEU A 23 -1.58 6.95 8.28
CA LEU A 23 -1.58 5.70 9.06
C LEU A 23 -2.88 4.90 8.90
N ALA A 24 -3.96 5.53 8.45
CA ALA A 24 -5.27 4.91 8.33
C ALA A 24 -5.38 4.09 7.03
N ASN A 25 -5.30 2.77 7.19
CA ASN A 25 -5.66 1.75 6.21
C ASN A 25 -4.76 1.61 4.98
N THR A 26 -3.79 0.69 5.09
CA THR A 26 -3.30 -0.04 3.93
C THR A 26 -4.28 -1.17 3.60
N LYS A 27 -4.87 -1.16 2.40
CA LYS A 27 -5.77 -2.21 1.93
C LYS A 27 -5.28 -2.72 0.57
N TYR A 28 -5.30 -4.04 0.42
CA TYR A 28 -4.96 -4.71 -0.83
C TYR A 28 -6.22 -5.44 -1.27
N GLN A 29 -6.73 -5.12 -2.45
CA GLN A 29 -7.91 -5.75 -3.01
C GLN A 29 -7.66 -6.15 -4.45
N PHE A 30 -8.06 -7.36 -4.80
CA PHE A 30 -8.06 -7.82 -6.18
C PHE A 30 -9.45 -7.55 -6.77
N VAL A 31 -9.52 -6.64 -7.74
CA VAL A 31 -10.77 -6.24 -8.40
C VAL A 31 -10.61 -6.43 -9.89
N SER A 32 -11.41 -7.29 -10.50
CA SER A 32 -11.50 -7.45 -11.96
C SER A 32 -10.12 -7.57 -12.63
N SER A 33 -9.28 -8.50 -12.17
CA SER A 33 -7.90 -8.72 -12.65
C SER A 33 -6.89 -7.59 -12.41
N HIS A 34 -7.21 -6.64 -11.52
CA HIS A 34 -6.30 -5.60 -11.05
C HIS A 34 -6.05 -5.75 -9.55
N LEU A 35 -4.79 -5.63 -9.17
CA LEU A 35 -4.39 -5.47 -7.79
C LEU A 35 -4.47 -3.98 -7.42
N GLN A 36 -5.47 -3.62 -6.62
CA GLN A 36 -5.58 -2.29 -6.03
C GLN A 36 -4.86 -2.26 -4.68
N ILE A 37 -3.92 -1.34 -4.56
CA ILE A 37 -3.11 -1.10 -3.38
C ILE A 37 -3.49 0.29 -2.87
N GLY A 38 -4.20 0.36 -1.74
CA GLY A 38 -4.45 1.60 -1.02
C GLY A 38 -3.49 1.72 0.15
N ALA A 39 -2.89 2.90 0.35
CA ALA A 39 -2.16 3.28 1.56
C ALA A 39 -2.55 4.71 1.96
N GLY A 40 -3.51 4.83 2.87
CA GLY A 40 -4.07 6.13 3.23
C GLY A 40 -4.69 6.83 2.01
N PRO A 41 -4.30 8.09 1.68
CA PRO A 41 -4.84 8.82 0.52
C PRO A 41 -4.22 8.37 -0.82
N PHE A 42 -3.24 7.48 -0.81
CA PHE A 42 -2.59 7.00 -2.03
C PHE A 42 -3.21 5.69 -2.49
N HIS A 43 -3.44 5.60 -3.80
CA HIS A 43 -4.04 4.45 -4.44
C HIS A 43 -3.20 4.10 -5.67
N TRP A 44 -2.81 2.83 -5.78
CA TRP A 44 -2.14 2.28 -6.96
C TRP A 44 -2.99 1.15 -7.52
N SER A 45 -3.11 1.09 -8.85
CA SER A 45 -3.75 -0.02 -9.55
C SER A 45 -2.71 -0.69 -10.42
N VAL A 46 -2.48 -1.99 -10.18
CA VAL A 46 -1.50 -2.80 -10.90
C VAL A 46 -2.26 -3.94 -11.60
N PRO A 47 -2.26 -4.01 -12.94
CA PRO A 47 -2.87 -5.13 -13.65
C PRO A 47 -2.17 -6.44 -13.28
N VAL A 48 -2.93 -7.47 -12.89
CA VAL A 48 -2.33 -8.77 -12.49
C VAL A 48 -1.54 -9.40 -13.64
N LYS A 49 -1.98 -9.19 -14.88
CA LYS A 49 -1.28 -9.64 -16.09
C LYS A 49 0.11 -9.02 -16.28
N GLU A 50 0.31 -7.81 -15.75
CA GLU A 50 1.61 -7.14 -15.84
C GLU A 50 2.58 -7.62 -14.75
N ILE A 51 2.09 -8.31 -13.71
CA ILE A 51 2.93 -8.81 -12.62
C ILE A 51 3.80 -9.95 -13.14
N THR A 52 5.08 -9.67 -13.31
CA THR A 52 6.07 -10.62 -13.84
C THR A 52 6.71 -11.44 -12.74
N ALA A 53 6.94 -10.84 -11.56
CA ALA A 53 7.57 -11.53 -10.45
C ALA A 53 7.12 -10.97 -9.09
N VAL A 54 7.02 -11.86 -8.11
CA VAL A 54 6.76 -11.51 -6.71
C VAL A 54 7.86 -12.14 -5.88
N SER A 55 8.63 -11.31 -5.16
CA SER A 55 9.77 -11.76 -4.37
C SER A 55 9.68 -11.24 -2.94
N LYS A 56 9.97 -12.10 -1.96
CA LYS A 56 10.01 -11.72 -0.55
C LYS A 56 11.31 -10.96 -0.29
N THR A 57 11.20 -9.74 0.21
CA THR A 57 12.40 -9.00 0.67
C THR A 57 12.44 -9.00 2.18
N ARG A 58 13.48 -9.61 2.74
CA ARG A 58 13.78 -9.57 4.19
C ARG A 58 14.73 -8.45 4.55
N ASN A 59 15.03 -7.52 3.63
CA ASN A 59 16.08 -6.53 3.85
C ASN A 59 15.65 -5.50 4.93
N PRO A 60 16.21 -5.57 6.16
CA PRO A 60 15.79 -4.73 7.27
C PRO A 60 16.53 -3.38 7.30
N LEU A 61 17.49 -3.17 6.38
CA LEU A 61 18.49 -2.09 6.48
C LEU A 61 18.05 -0.73 5.92
N SER A 62 16.85 -0.58 5.34
CA SER A 62 16.51 0.64 4.58
C SER A 62 15.47 1.56 5.20
N SER A 63 14.74 1.16 6.25
CA SER A 63 13.73 2.03 6.90
C SER A 63 13.17 1.39 8.17
N PRO A 64 12.97 2.16 9.26
CA PRO A 64 12.21 1.69 10.42
C PRO A 64 10.72 1.63 10.05
N ALA A 65 10.15 0.42 10.02
CA ALA A 65 8.71 0.22 9.93
C ALA A 65 8.28 -0.94 10.82
N LEU A 66 7.10 -0.80 11.43
CA LEU A 66 6.50 -1.71 12.41
C LEU A 66 6.06 -3.09 11.85
N SER A 67 6.45 -3.45 10.63
CA SER A 67 6.19 -4.78 10.04
C SER A 67 7.36 -5.17 9.13
N PHE A 68 7.92 -6.35 9.39
CA PHE A 68 9.13 -6.88 8.75
C PHE A 68 8.86 -7.77 7.53
N ASP A 69 7.60 -8.01 7.18
CA ASP A 69 7.22 -8.83 6.02
C ASP A 69 6.81 -7.91 4.85
N ARG A 70 7.79 -7.56 4.01
CA ARG A 70 7.56 -6.80 2.78
C ARG A 70 7.74 -7.70 1.56
N VAL A 71 6.84 -7.58 0.61
CA VAL A 71 6.84 -8.29 -0.66
C VAL A 71 7.10 -7.29 -1.78
N LEU A 72 8.08 -7.57 -2.62
CA LEU A 72 8.37 -6.80 -3.83
C LEU A 72 7.58 -7.40 -5.00
N ILE A 73 6.69 -6.60 -5.59
CA ILE A 73 5.96 -6.94 -6.81
C ILE A 73 6.62 -6.20 -7.97
N GLN A 74 7.14 -6.95 -8.93
CA GLN A 74 7.64 -6.43 -10.20
C GLN A 74 6.54 -6.55 -11.24
N TYR A 75 6.27 -5.45 -11.94
CA TYR A 75 5.22 -5.39 -12.94
C TYR A 75 5.58 -4.47 -14.11
N GLY A 76 5.10 -4.81 -15.31
CA GLY A 76 5.30 -4.03 -16.53
C GLY A 76 6.79 -3.81 -16.86
N ALA A 77 7.06 -2.77 -17.65
CA ALA A 77 8.40 -2.40 -18.16
C ALA A 77 9.38 -1.93 -17.06
N GLY A 78 9.78 -2.84 -16.17
CA GLY A 78 10.79 -2.59 -15.12
C GLY A 78 10.28 -1.83 -13.89
N LYS A 79 8.95 -1.71 -13.70
CA LYS A 79 8.40 -1.09 -12.48
C LYS A 79 8.40 -2.11 -11.35
N SER A 80 8.60 -1.63 -10.14
CA SER A 80 8.46 -2.45 -8.93
C SER A 80 7.77 -1.64 -7.83
N ILE A 81 6.95 -2.32 -7.05
CA ILE A 81 6.28 -1.77 -5.88
C ILE A 81 6.50 -2.69 -4.69
N MET A 82 6.80 -2.10 -3.54
CA MET A 82 6.99 -2.82 -2.31
C MET A 82 5.72 -2.68 -1.46
N ILE A 83 5.10 -3.80 -1.14
CA ILE A 83 3.90 -3.85 -0.33
C ILE A 83 4.17 -4.61 0.97
N SER A 84 3.43 -4.29 2.02
CA SER A 84 3.43 -5.08 3.26
C SER A 84 2.01 -5.56 3.53
N PRO A 85 1.59 -6.67 2.90
CA PRO A 85 0.28 -7.27 3.15
C PRO A 85 0.21 -7.74 4.60
N LYS A 86 -0.92 -7.49 5.27
CA LYS A 86 -1.16 -7.94 6.65
C LYS A 86 -1.09 -9.47 6.77
N ASP A 87 -1.56 -10.18 5.74
CA ASP A 87 -1.45 -11.63 5.62
C ASP A 87 -0.82 -11.96 4.26
N GLU A 88 0.48 -12.24 4.29
CA GLU A 88 1.25 -12.57 3.10
C GLU A 88 0.76 -13.84 2.43
N ARG A 89 0.38 -14.86 3.21
CA ARG A 89 -0.03 -16.16 2.67
C ARG A 89 -1.36 -16.03 1.95
N ALA A 90 -2.33 -15.37 2.58
CA ALA A 90 -3.62 -15.09 1.95
C ALA A 90 -3.44 -14.26 0.66
N PHE A 91 -2.55 -13.26 0.69
CA PHE A 91 -2.26 -12.44 -0.48
C PHE A 91 -1.68 -13.24 -1.67
N LEU A 92 -0.70 -14.10 -1.41
CA LEU A 92 -0.12 -14.98 -2.46
C LEU A 92 -1.16 -15.98 -2.97
N LEU A 93 -1.97 -16.51 -2.04
CA LEU A 93 -3.25 -17.20 -2.24
C LEU A 93 -4.07 -16.66 -3.41
N GLU A 94 -4.57 -15.45 -3.14
CA GLU A 94 -5.46 -14.69 -4.00
C GLU A 94 -4.79 -14.34 -5.33
N LEU A 95 -3.51 -13.93 -5.30
CA LEU A 95 -2.76 -13.58 -6.51
C LEU A 95 -2.66 -14.76 -7.49
N GLU A 96 -2.36 -15.95 -7.01
CA GLU A 96 -2.25 -17.16 -7.84
C GLU A 96 -3.61 -17.57 -8.44
N SER A 97 -4.68 -17.44 -7.65
CA SER A 97 -6.05 -17.65 -8.11
C SER A 97 -6.42 -16.68 -9.24
N GLN A 98 -6.12 -15.38 -9.06
CA GLN A 98 -6.38 -14.35 -10.07
C GLN A 98 -5.55 -14.54 -11.34
N ARG A 99 -4.30 -15.00 -11.20
CA ARG A 99 -3.42 -15.27 -12.35
C ARG A 99 -3.91 -16.47 -13.16
N SER A 100 -4.42 -17.50 -12.50
CA SER A 100 -5.02 -18.68 -13.15
C SER A 100 -6.33 -18.37 -13.85
N ALA A 101 -7.13 -17.44 -13.32
CA ALA A 101 -8.38 -17.00 -13.95
C ALA A 101 -8.18 -16.01 -15.12
N ALA A 102 -6.99 -15.40 -15.22
CA ALA A 102 -6.67 -14.40 -16.25
C ALA A 102 -5.93 -14.96 -17.47
N GLY A 103 -5.49 -16.23 -17.40
CA GLY A 103 -4.91 -17.00 -18.51
C GLY A 103 -5.98 -17.77 -19.27
#